data_AF-A0A9W8JYP1-F1
#
_entry.id   AF-A0A9W8JYP1-F1
#
_cell.length_a   1.000
_cell.length_b   1.000
_cell.length_c   1.000
_cell.angle_alpha   90.00
_cell.angle_beta   90.00
_cell.angle_gamma   90.00
#
_symmetry.space_group_name_H-M   'P 1'
#
loop_
_entity.id
_entity.type
_entity.pdbx_description
1 polymer ?
#
loop_
_entity_poly.entity_id
_entity_poly.type
_entity_poly.pdbx_seq_one_letter_code
_entity_poly.pdbx_strand_id
1 'polypeptide(L)'
;MVLTASIERTFGTTPGCNLAPSIEQTSASVQPTIGLPPVPRRQAEYFRFISAWRFLAIHLFHLLVCISTIGTSTICFQRLRYAAPSPLTTFSDVEAQADVQEVSAGWGDAIKILMPLWKLVRIASAIFLPLCLALLQIDSIRNSLLSRTFAISALIFSFDGLLSSCVYVGFKDRISSSQVANQWVEASSPDTSSSVRASKFWAAIVTPMSSMAWCVIWFMLSMFVLAWNTDDVDFLVASPSFDITISGVWASFLVAFSLIRLVSAIQMLIFAREDVL
;
A
#
# COMPACT_ATOMS: atom_id res chain seq x y z
N MET A 1 2.79 -29.49 0.47
CA MET A 1 2.02 -30.18 -0.57
C MET A 1 0.92 -29.22 -1.02
N VAL A 2 1.21 -28.41 -2.04
CA VAL A 2 0.32 -27.33 -2.52
C VAL A 2 -0.13 -27.73 -3.91
N LEU A 3 -1.42 -28.07 -4.04
CA LEU A 3 -2.06 -28.36 -5.31
C LEU A 3 -2.30 -27.04 -6.05
N THR A 4 -1.46 -26.77 -7.06
CA THR A 4 -1.68 -25.71 -8.05
C THR A 4 -2.69 -26.21 -9.08
N ALA A 5 -3.95 -25.82 -8.93
CA ALA A 5 -4.97 -26.04 -9.95
C ALA A 5 -4.74 -25.04 -11.11
N SER A 6 -4.36 -25.57 -12.27
CA SER A 6 -4.27 -24.83 -13.53
C SER A 6 -5.68 -24.58 -14.06
N ILE A 7 -6.09 -23.32 -14.16
CA ILE A 7 -7.37 -22.92 -14.76
C ILE A 7 -7.10 -22.55 -16.22
N GLU A 8 -7.48 -23.45 -17.11
CA GLU A 8 -7.45 -23.30 -18.56
C GLU A 8 -8.65 -22.42 -18.98
N ARG A 9 -8.39 -21.17 -19.41
CA ARG A 9 -9.43 -20.30 -19.97
C ARG A 9 -9.56 -20.54 -21.46
N THR A 10 -10.64 -21.20 -21.86
CA THR A 10 -11.11 -21.30 -23.24
C THR A 10 -11.64 -19.95 -23.72
N PHE A 11 -10.95 -19.34 -24.69
CA PHE A 11 -11.42 -18.17 -25.42
C PHE A 11 -12.50 -18.59 -26.42
N GLY A 12 -13.75 -18.24 -26.13
CA GLY A 12 -14.86 -18.35 -27.08
C GLY A 12 -14.79 -17.23 -28.11
N THR A 13 -14.67 -17.59 -29.38
CA THR A 13 -14.82 -16.71 -30.54
C THR A 13 -16.30 -16.34 -30.72
N THR A 14 -16.62 -15.05 -30.60
CA THR A 14 -17.96 -14.53 -30.93
C THR A 14 -18.13 -14.36 -32.44
N PRO A 15 -19.27 -14.78 -33.01
CA PRO A 15 -19.58 -14.61 -34.43
C PRO A 15 -20.05 -13.18 -34.73
N GLY A 16 -19.73 -12.72 -35.94
CA GLY A 16 -19.93 -11.35 -36.39
C GLY A 16 -21.39 -10.92 -36.53
N CYS A 17 -21.65 -9.67 -36.16
CA CYS A 17 -22.85 -8.92 -36.53
C CYS A 17 -22.51 -7.92 -37.62
N ASN A 18 -23.15 -8.12 -38.77
CA ASN A 18 -23.12 -7.24 -39.94
C ASN A 18 -24.14 -6.09 -39.78
N LEU A 19 -23.65 -4.87 -40.07
CA LEU A 19 -24.29 -3.78 -40.81
C LEU A 19 -25.66 -3.23 -40.40
N ALA A 20 -25.66 -1.93 -40.05
CA ALA A 20 -26.58 -0.95 -40.64
C ALA A 20 -25.84 0.38 -40.88
N PRO A 21 -25.80 0.92 -42.12
CA PRO A 21 -25.25 2.24 -42.39
C PRO A 21 -26.26 3.32 -41.98
N SER A 22 -25.97 4.03 -40.88
CA SER A 22 -26.74 5.20 -40.49
C SER A 22 -26.34 6.37 -41.40
N ILE A 23 -27.32 6.91 -42.12
CA ILE A 23 -27.17 8.08 -42.99
C ILE A 23 -26.92 9.29 -42.10
N GLU A 24 -25.67 9.75 -42.08
CA GLU A 24 -25.23 10.94 -41.36
C GLU A 24 -25.59 12.18 -42.19
N GLN A 25 -26.59 12.95 -41.74
CA GLN A 25 -26.91 14.26 -42.29
C GLN A 25 -25.83 15.27 -41.88
N THR A 26 -24.83 15.43 -42.74
CA THR A 26 -23.78 16.45 -42.65
C THR A 26 -24.38 17.84 -42.81
N SER A 27 -24.87 18.40 -41.70
CA SER A 27 -25.23 19.81 -41.59
C SER A 27 -23.94 20.59 -41.32
N ALA A 28 -23.29 21.05 -42.39
CA ALA A 28 -22.09 21.87 -42.31
C ALA A 28 -22.42 23.24 -41.71
N SER A 29 -22.40 23.32 -40.38
CA SER A 29 -22.34 24.59 -39.65
C SER A 29 -20.94 25.16 -39.82
N VAL A 30 -20.80 26.13 -40.70
CA VAL A 30 -19.57 26.92 -40.88
C VAL A 30 -19.38 27.77 -39.63
N GLN A 31 -18.68 27.23 -38.64
CA GLN A 31 -18.19 28.03 -37.52
C GLN A 31 -17.10 28.97 -38.06
N PRO A 32 -17.23 30.29 -37.88
CA PRO A 32 -16.18 31.22 -38.26
C PRO A 32 -14.93 30.91 -37.44
N THR A 33 -13.84 30.53 -38.12
CA THR A 33 -12.52 30.33 -37.53
C THR A 33 -12.01 31.69 -37.03
N ILE A 34 -12.37 32.04 -35.80
CA ILE A 34 -11.78 33.16 -35.08
C ILE A 34 -10.33 32.76 -34.79
N GLY A 35 -9.39 33.38 -35.50
CA GLY A 35 -7.96 33.11 -35.37
C GLY A 35 -7.47 33.39 -33.95
N LEU A 36 -7.38 32.33 -33.13
CA LEU A 36 -6.76 32.41 -31.81
C LEU A 36 -5.27 32.75 -31.98
N PRO A 37 -4.75 33.75 -31.26
CA PRO A 37 -3.34 34.11 -31.33
C PRO A 37 -2.47 32.92 -30.90
N PRO A 38 -1.30 32.73 -31.55
CA PRO A 38 -0.41 31.60 -31.26
C PRO A 38 0.01 31.62 -29.79
N VAL A 39 -0.27 30.53 -29.08
CA VAL A 39 0.15 30.34 -27.68
C VAL A 39 1.68 30.51 -27.61
N PRO A 40 2.21 31.37 -26.71
CA PRO A 40 3.63 31.61 -26.63
C PRO A 40 4.37 30.31 -26.32
N ARG A 41 5.34 29.96 -27.18
CA ARG A 41 6.13 28.71 -27.14
C ARG A 41 6.70 28.37 -25.75
N ARG A 42 7.04 29.39 -24.96
CA ARG A 42 7.56 29.26 -23.58
C ARG A 42 6.55 28.65 -22.60
N GLN A 43 5.26 28.89 -22.80
CA GLN A 43 4.20 28.36 -21.94
C GLN A 43 4.00 26.86 -22.17
N ALA A 44 4.15 26.39 -23.41
CA ALA A 44 4.08 24.97 -23.74
C ALA A 44 5.23 24.15 -23.10
N GLU A 45 6.44 24.71 -23.02
CA GLU A 45 7.58 24.05 -22.37
C GLU A 45 7.38 23.90 -20.85
N TYR A 46 6.83 24.93 -20.20
CA TYR A 46 6.50 24.89 -18.78
C TYR A 46 5.45 23.83 -18.45
N PHE A 47 4.40 23.72 -19.27
CA PHE A 47 3.38 22.67 -19.10
C PHE A 47 3.95 21.26 -19.26
N ARG A 48 4.85 21.03 -20.23
CA ARG A 48 5.53 19.74 -20.40
C ARG A 48 6.44 19.40 -19.23
N PHE A 49 7.14 20.39 -18.68
CA PHE A 49 7.98 20.20 -17.51
C PHE A 49 7.15 19.81 -16.29
N ILE A 50 6.07 20.54 -16.01
CA ILE A 50 5.18 20.20 -14.88
C ILE A 50 4.56 18.82 -15.05
N SER A 51 4.09 18.46 -16.25
CA SER A 51 3.50 17.15 -16.48
C SER A 51 4.51 16.02 -16.28
N ALA A 52 5.76 16.20 -16.74
CA ALA A 52 6.84 15.24 -16.52
C ALA A 52 7.16 15.05 -15.03
N TRP A 53 7.25 16.13 -14.25
CA TRP A 53 7.48 16.04 -12.80
C TRP A 53 6.33 15.38 -12.06
N ARG A 54 5.08 15.67 -12.43
CA ARG A 54 3.92 15.00 -11.84
C ARG A 54 3.93 13.50 -12.13
N PHE A 55 4.26 13.11 -13.35
CA PHE A 55 4.37 11.70 -13.73
C PHE A 55 5.48 11.00 -12.93
N LEU A 56 6.66 11.62 -12.84
CA LEU A 56 7.78 11.11 -12.04
C LEU A 56 7.41 10.97 -10.56
N ALA A 57 6.74 11.97 -9.97
CA ALA A 57 6.33 11.95 -8.58
C ALA A 57 5.30 10.83 -8.29
N ILE A 58 4.36 10.60 -9.21
CA ILE A 58 3.40 9.50 -9.11
C ILE A 58 4.11 8.14 -9.17
N HIS A 59 5.04 7.96 -10.10
CA HIS A 59 5.83 6.72 -10.19
C HIS A 59 6.70 6.48 -8.96
N LEU A 60 7.37 7.53 -8.46
CA LEU A 60 8.15 7.45 -7.24
C LEU A 60 7.27 7.07 -6.05
N PHE A 61 6.06 7.62 -5.96
CA PHE A 61 5.08 7.27 -4.93
C PHE A 61 4.67 5.79 -5.02
N HIS A 62 4.33 5.29 -6.21
CA HIS A 62 3.99 3.87 -6.38
C HIS A 62 5.17 2.96 -6.06
N LEU A 63 6.39 3.34 -6.44
CA LEU A 63 7.60 2.60 -6.10
C LEU A 63 7.83 2.58 -4.59
N LEU A 64 7.64 3.72 -3.91
CA LEU A 64 7.74 3.81 -2.46
C LEU A 64 6.67 2.96 -1.75
N VAL A 65 5.43 2.96 -2.23
CA VAL A 65 4.35 2.09 -1.73
C VAL A 65 4.67 0.61 -1.98
N CYS A 66 5.20 0.27 -3.15
CA CYS A 66 5.57 -1.09 -3.50
C CYS A 66 6.69 -1.62 -2.58
N ILE A 67 7.77 -0.84 -2.41
CA ILE A 67 8.88 -1.17 -1.52
C ILE A 67 8.37 -1.27 -0.08
N SER A 68 7.67 -0.25 0.42
CA SER A 68 7.19 -0.23 1.81
C SER A 68 6.21 -1.37 2.14
N THR A 69 5.49 -1.89 1.15
CA THR A 69 4.60 -3.05 1.32
C THR A 69 5.25 -4.38 0.97
N ILE A 70 6.45 -4.42 0.37
CA ILE A 70 7.10 -5.66 -0.11
C ILE A 70 6.13 -6.44 -1.03
N GLY A 71 5.30 -5.71 -1.80
CA GLY A 71 4.27 -6.31 -2.66
C GLY A 71 3.10 -6.99 -1.92
N THR A 72 3.05 -6.97 -0.59
CA THR A 72 1.92 -7.55 0.17
C THR A 72 0.59 -6.83 -0.14
N SER A 73 0.66 -5.57 -0.57
CA SER A 73 -0.48 -4.81 -1.10
C SER A 73 -1.08 -5.46 -2.35
N THR A 74 -0.25 -5.92 -3.28
CA THR A 74 -0.69 -6.63 -4.49
C THR A 74 -1.33 -7.97 -4.15
N ILE A 75 -0.77 -8.72 -3.20
CA ILE A 75 -1.34 -9.99 -2.75
C ILE A 75 -2.69 -9.77 -2.07
N CYS A 76 -2.78 -8.76 -1.19
CA CYS A 76 -4.03 -8.42 -0.53
C CYS A 76 -5.08 -7.93 -1.52
N PHE A 77 -4.70 -7.10 -2.50
CA PHE A 77 -5.59 -6.70 -3.58
C PHE A 77 -6.12 -7.93 -4.33
N GLN A 78 -5.26 -8.84 -4.77
CA GLN A 78 -5.72 -10.03 -5.50
C GLN A 78 -6.64 -10.94 -4.68
N ARG A 79 -6.43 -11.03 -3.35
CA ARG A 79 -7.19 -11.91 -2.47
C ARG A 79 -8.48 -11.31 -1.94
N LEU A 80 -8.50 -9.99 -1.73
CA LEU A 80 -9.57 -9.27 -1.07
C LEU A 80 -10.33 -8.33 -2.01
N ARG A 81 -10.00 -8.31 -3.31
CA ARG A 81 -10.72 -7.50 -4.28
C ARG A 81 -12.19 -7.91 -4.32
N TYR A 82 -13.07 -6.91 -4.33
CA TYR A 82 -14.49 -7.13 -4.60
C TYR A 82 -14.69 -7.71 -6.01
N ALA A 83 -15.27 -8.90 -6.09
CA ALA A 83 -15.72 -9.49 -7.33
C ALA A 83 -17.17 -9.07 -7.54
N ALA A 84 -17.40 -8.07 -8.39
CA ALA A 84 -18.75 -7.59 -8.66
C ALA A 84 -19.64 -8.72 -9.21
N PRO A 85 -20.91 -8.80 -8.77
CA PRO A 85 -21.92 -9.64 -9.39
C PRO A 85 -22.01 -9.36 -10.89
N SER A 86 -22.27 -10.38 -11.70
CA SER A 86 -22.32 -10.23 -13.17
C SER A 86 -23.42 -9.24 -13.58
N PRO A 87 -23.15 -8.28 -14.50
CA PRO A 87 -23.99 -7.11 -14.74
C PRO A 87 -25.26 -7.38 -15.58
N LEU A 88 -25.98 -8.47 -15.33
CA LEU A 88 -26.99 -8.99 -16.26
C LEU A 88 -28.45 -8.57 -15.99
N THR A 89 -28.74 -7.62 -15.12
CA THR A 89 -30.11 -7.16 -14.88
C THR A 89 -30.25 -5.65 -14.80
N THR A 90 -31.22 -5.13 -15.56
CA THR A 90 -31.59 -3.73 -15.66
C THR A 90 -32.16 -3.26 -14.32
N PHE A 91 -31.43 -2.39 -13.62
CA PHE A 91 -31.65 -2.04 -12.21
C PHE A 91 -32.95 -1.26 -11.95
N SER A 92 -33.65 -1.65 -10.87
CA SER A 92 -34.72 -0.87 -10.23
C SER A 92 -34.24 -0.29 -8.88
N ASP A 93 -34.86 0.78 -8.36
CA ASP A 93 -34.44 1.44 -7.10
C ASP A 93 -34.38 0.52 -5.86
N VAL A 94 -35.16 -0.57 -5.85
CA VAL A 94 -35.12 -1.61 -4.80
C VAL A 94 -33.80 -2.40 -4.82
N GLU A 95 -33.19 -2.52 -5.99
CA GLU A 95 -31.93 -3.25 -6.20
C GLU A 95 -30.73 -2.44 -5.70
N ALA A 96 -30.81 -1.11 -5.69
CA ALA A 96 -29.77 -0.23 -5.13
C ALA A 96 -29.59 -0.43 -3.61
N GLN A 97 -30.68 -0.70 -2.87
CA GLN A 97 -30.59 -1.01 -1.43
C GLN A 97 -30.03 -2.42 -1.18
N ALA A 98 -30.36 -3.39 -2.02
CA ALA A 98 -29.82 -4.74 -1.95
C ALA A 98 -28.30 -4.75 -2.20
N ASP A 99 -27.81 -3.96 -3.15
CA ASP A 99 -26.40 -3.82 -3.49
C ASP A 99 -25.57 -3.27 -2.29
N VAL A 100 -26.07 -2.26 -1.57
CA VAL A 100 -25.40 -1.73 -0.37
C VAL A 100 -25.25 -2.80 0.73
N GLN A 101 -26.26 -3.64 0.91
CA GLN A 101 -26.21 -4.72 1.90
C GLN A 101 -25.23 -5.82 1.50
N GLU A 102 -25.17 -6.17 0.21
CA GLU A 102 -24.22 -7.16 -0.32
C GLU A 102 -22.77 -6.68 -0.19
N VAL A 103 -22.50 -5.42 -0.54
CA VAL A 103 -21.18 -4.77 -0.37
C VAL A 103 -20.73 -4.82 1.09
N SER A 104 -21.63 -4.46 2.02
CA SER A 104 -21.33 -4.50 3.45
C SER A 104 -21.03 -5.92 3.95
N ALA A 105 -21.76 -6.92 3.47
CA ALA A 105 -21.52 -8.32 3.81
C ALA A 105 -20.15 -8.81 3.29
N GLY A 106 -19.80 -8.50 2.04
CA GLY A 106 -18.53 -8.86 1.43
C GLY A 106 -17.33 -8.23 2.16
N TRP A 107 -17.44 -6.96 2.57
CA TRP A 107 -16.42 -6.31 3.39
C TRP A 107 -16.30 -6.95 4.79
N GLY A 108 -17.44 -7.30 5.40
CA GLY A 108 -17.45 -8.02 6.67
C GLY A 108 -16.66 -9.33 6.62
N ASP A 109 -16.74 -10.06 5.51
CA ASP A 109 -15.96 -11.28 5.30
C ASP A 109 -14.47 -11.00 5.11
N ALA A 110 -14.10 -9.95 4.38
CA ALA A 110 -12.71 -9.51 4.27
C ALA A 110 -12.12 -9.16 5.65
N ILE A 111 -12.88 -8.48 6.52
CA ILE A 111 -12.47 -8.16 7.89
C ILE A 111 -12.31 -9.41 8.76
N LYS A 112 -13.16 -10.43 8.60
CA LYS A 112 -12.98 -11.72 9.29
C LYS A 112 -11.65 -12.39 8.94
N ILE A 113 -11.14 -12.19 7.72
CA ILE A 113 -9.83 -12.70 7.28
C ILE A 113 -8.69 -11.82 7.82
N LEU A 114 -8.83 -10.49 7.77
CA LEU A 114 -7.78 -9.55 8.19
C LEU A 114 -7.58 -9.50 9.71
N MET A 115 -8.66 -9.60 10.49
CA MET A 115 -8.62 -9.52 11.95
C MET A 115 -7.66 -10.53 12.61
N PRO A 116 -7.68 -11.84 12.31
CA PRO A 116 -6.73 -12.78 12.87
C PRO A 116 -5.29 -12.48 12.43
N LEU A 117 -5.07 -12.00 11.20
CA LEU A 117 -3.74 -11.61 10.72
C LEU A 117 -3.19 -10.41 11.51
N TRP A 118 -4.00 -9.39 11.76
CA TRP A 118 -3.59 -8.24 12.58
C TRP A 118 -3.29 -8.62 14.03
N LYS A 119 -4.06 -9.55 14.61
CA LYS A 119 -3.78 -10.11 15.94
C LYS A 119 -2.48 -10.92 15.96
N LEU A 120 -2.23 -11.72 14.93
CA LEU A 120 -0.98 -12.46 14.79
C LEU A 120 0.22 -11.52 14.70
N VAL A 121 0.13 -10.48 13.86
CA VAL A 121 1.15 -9.44 13.75
C VAL A 121 1.40 -8.78 15.11
N ARG A 122 0.34 -8.43 15.85
CA ARG A 122 0.48 -7.84 17.19
C ARG A 122 1.30 -8.71 18.14
N ILE A 123 0.98 -10.01 18.20
CA ILE A 123 1.70 -10.97 19.04
C ILE A 123 3.15 -11.10 18.57
N ALA A 124 3.36 -11.21 17.26
CA ALA A 124 4.70 -11.34 16.70
C ALA A 124 5.56 -10.09 16.99
N SER A 125 5.05 -8.88 16.79
CA SER A 125 5.73 -7.64 17.14
C SER A 125 6.06 -7.56 18.63
N ALA A 126 5.14 -7.98 19.51
CA ALA A 126 5.41 -8.02 20.96
C ALA A 126 6.54 -8.98 21.34
N ILE A 127 6.74 -10.07 20.58
CA ILE A 127 7.86 -11.02 20.77
C ILE A 127 9.17 -10.47 20.18
N PHE A 128 9.11 -9.84 19.01
CA PHE A 128 10.31 -9.31 18.35
C PHE A 128 10.89 -8.08 19.07
N LEU A 129 10.07 -7.30 19.79
CA LEU A 129 10.55 -6.15 20.55
C LEU A 129 11.67 -6.51 21.57
N PRO A 130 11.44 -7.41 22.54
CA PRO A 130 12.48 -7.83 23.47
C PRO A 130 13.61 -8.60 22.77
N LEU A 131 13.33 -9.32 21.68
CA LEU A 131 14.36 -10.02 20.92
C LEU A 131 15.34 -9.05 20.24
N CYS A 132 14.84 -7.98 19.63
CA CYS A 132 15.68 -6.93 19.04
C CYS A 132 16.46 -6.17 20.13
N LEU A 133 15.86 -5.93 21.29
CA LEU A 133 16.56 -5.34 22.43
C LEU A 133 17.68 -6.25 22.95
N ALA A 134 17.44 -7.56 23.05
CA ALA A 134 18.45 -8.54 23.44
C ALA A 134 19.61 -8.60 22.44
N LEU A 135 19.34 -8.51 21.13
CA LEU A 135 20.40 -8.41 20.13
C LEU A 135 21.27 -7.17 20.34
N LEU A 136 20.67 -6.00 20.63
CA LEU A 136 21.43 -4.78 20.88
C LEU A 136 22.31 -4.85 22.14
N GLN A 137 22.04 -5.78 23.05
CA GLN A 137 22.87 -6.02 24.24
C GLN A 137 24.13 -6.83 23.95
N ILE A 138 24.23 -7.49 22.79
CA ILE A 138 25.41 -8.27 22.40
C ILE A 138 26.55 -7.29 22.03
N ASP A 139 27.69 -7.39 22.72
CA ASP A 139 28.82 -6.46 22.53
C ASP A 139 29.31 -6.42 21.07
N SER A 140 29.34 -7.56 20.39
CA SER A 140 29.71 -7.65 18.97
C SER A 140 28.77 -6.83 18.05
N ILE A 141 27.46 -6.86 18.31
CA ILE A 141 26.48 -6.04 17.59
C ILE A 141 26.69 -4.56 17.91
N ARG A 142 26.94 -4.22 19.19
CA ARG A 142 27.13 -2.83 19.61
C ARG A 142 28.34 -2.17 18.93
N ASN A 143 29.39 -2.95 18.71
CA ASN A 143 30.63 -2.51 18.09
C ASN A 143 30.55 -2.45 16.55
N SER A 144 29.64 -3.19 15.92
CA SER A 144 29.43 -3.17 14.47
C SER A 144 28.36 -2.15 14.07
N LEU A 145 28.76 -1.08 13.35
CA LEU A 145 27.83 -0.05 12.85
C LEU A 145 26.66 -0.65 12.05
N LEU A 146 26.96 -1.56 11.11
CA LEU A 146 25.95 -2.15 10.23
C LEU A 146 24.99 -3.04 11.02
N SER A 147 25.51 -3.94 11.86
CA SER A 147 24.67 -4.84 12.66
C SER A 147 23.76 -4.06 13.61
N ARG A 148 24.30 -3.03 14.27
CA ARG A 148 23.55 -2.11 15.13
C ARG A 148 22.45 -1.37 14.37
N THR A 149 22.75 -0.84 13.18
CA THR A 149 21.78 -0.10 12.37
C THR A 149 20.64 -1.01 11.90
N PHE A 150 20.93 -2.26 11.51
CA PHE A 150 19.91 -3.24 11.16
C PHE A 150 19.07 -3.66 12.37
N ALA A 151 19.68 -3.88 13.54
CA ALA A 151 18.95 -4.20 14.77
C ALA A 151 18.03 -3.06 15.23
N ILE A 152 18.49 -1.80 15.15
CA ILE A 152 17.65 -0.61 15.44
C ILE A 152 16.52 -0.50 14.41
N SER A 153 16.80 -0.73 13.13
CA SER A 153 15.75 -0.71 12.09
C SER A 153 14.69 -1.78 12.35
N ALA A 154 15.09 -3.00 12.70
CA ALA A 154 14.17 -4.08 13.09
C ALA A 154 13.32 -3.68 14.31
N LEU A 155 13.94 -3.08 15.34
CA LEU A 155 13.23 -2.59 16.53
C LEU A 155 12.18 -1.53 16.18
N ILE A 156 12.51 -0.55 15.34
CA ILE A 156 11.57 0.51 14.89
C ILE A 156 10.39 -0.12 14.15
N PHE A 157 10.64 -1.03 13.20
CA PHE A 157 9.57 -1.69 12.46
C PHE A 157 8.72 -2.64 13.32
N SER A 158 9.32 -3.29 14.33
CA SER A 158 8.58 -4.08 15.32
C SER A 158 7.63 -3.19 16.12
N PHE A 159 8.12 -2.04 16.59
CA PHE A 159 7.31 -1.07 17.33
C PHE A 159 6.19 -0.48 16.47
N ASP A 160 6.48 -0.12 15.22
CA ASP A 160 5.48 0.36 14.26
C ASP A 160 4.41 -0.72 13.95
N GLY A 161 4.83 -1.97 13.77
CA GLY A 161 3.92 -3.12 13.62
C GLY A 161 3.01 -3.32 14.85
N LEU A 162 3.56 -3.12 16.06
CA LEU A 162 2.80 -3.20 17.30
C LEU A 162 1.77 -2.07 17.41
N LEU A 163 2.18 -0.81 17.17
CA LEU A 163 1.28 0.35 17.23
C LEU A 163 0.17 0.26 16.18
N SER A 164 0.53 0.01 14.92
CA SER A 164 -0.44 -0.10 13.84
C SER A 164 -1.42 -1.26 14.08
N SER A 165 -0.97 -2.44 14.46
CA SER A 165 -1.87 -3.56 14.78
C SER A 165 -2.78 -3.28 15.99
N CYS A 166 -2.31 -2.56 17.01
CA CYS A 166 -3.15 -2.12 18.13
C CYS A 166 -4.26 -1.18 17.67
N VAL A 167 -3.95 -0.22 16.78
CA VAL A 167 -4.92 0.68 16.17
C VAL A 167 -5.96 -0.12 15.37
N TYR A 168 -5.52 -0.99 14.45
CA TYR A 168 -6.43 -1.79 13.61
C TYR A 168 -7.35 -2.72 14.42
N VAL A 169 -6.82 -3.38 15.47
CA VAL A 169 -7.64 -4.25 16.34
C VAL A 169 -8.57 -3.43 17.23
N GLY A 170 -8.12 -2.28 17.74
CA GLY A 170 -8.90 -1.41 18.62
C GLY A 170 -10.05 -0.70 17.91
N PHE A 171 -9.89 -0.38 16.61
CA PHE A 171 -10.90 0.30 15.80
C PHE A 171 -11.72 -0.65 14.92
N LYS A 172 -11.86 -1.93 15.32
CA LYS A 172 -12.63 -2.95 14.60
C LYS A 172 -14.01 -2.43 14.13
N ASP A 173 -14.77 -1.81 15.03
CA ASP A 173 -16.14 -1.38 14.73
C ASP A 173 -16.17 -0.25 13.68
N ARG A 174 -15.16 0.63 13.70
CA ARG A 174 -15.02 1.71 12.69
C ARG A 174 -14.63 1.15 11.33
N ILE A 175 -13.73 0.19 11.31
CA ILE A 175 -13.29 -0.46 10.07
C ILE A 175 -14.46 -1.22 9.44
N SER A 176 -15.35 -1.79 10.25
CA SER A 176 -16.54 -2.50 9.77
C SER A 176 -17.65 -1.57 9.26
N SER A 177 -17.44 -0.26 9.19
CA SER A 177 -18.46 0.68 8.73
C SER A 177 -18.72 0.53 7.23
N SER A 178 -19.94 0.89 6.80
CA SER A 178 -20.33 0.92 5.39
C SER A 178 -19.50 1.89 4.56
N GLN A 179 -18.96 2.95 5.17
CA GLN A 179 -18.10 3.92 4.48
C GLN A 179 -16.77 3.30 4.05
N VAL A 180 -16.14 2.52 4.93
CA VAL A 180 -14.90 1.80 4.59
C VAL A 180 -15.20 0.71 3.56
N ALA A 181 -16.38 0.08 3.62
CA ALA A 181 -16.83 -0.85 2.58
C ALA A 181 -16.97 -0.16 1.21
N ASN A 182 -17.51 1.06 1.16
CA ASN A 182 -17.59 1.83 -0.09
C ASN A 182 -16.20 2.20 -0.63
N GLN A 183 -15.27 2.63 0.24
CA GLN A 183 -13.88 2.86 -0.15
C GLN A 183 -13.19 1.59 -0.65
N TRP A 184 -13.51 0.44 -0.06
CA TRP A 184 -13.01 -0.85 -0.50
C TRP A 184 -13.52 -1.22 -1.89
N VAL A 185 -14.80 -1.01 -2.19
CA VAL A 185 -15.38 -1.22 -3.53
C VAL A 185 -14.76 -0.27 -4.53
N GLU A 186 -14.65 1.01 -4.20
CA GLU A 186 -14.01 2.02 -5.03
C GLU A 186 -12.55 1.62 -5.34
N ALA A 187 -11.79 1.21 -4.32
CA ALA A 187 -10.41 0.76 -4.46
C ALA A 187 -10.26 -0.60 -5.17
N SER A 188 -11.35 -1.37 -5.30
CA SER A 188 -11.42 -2.66 -5.99
C SER A 188 -11.84 -2.53 -7.47
N SER A 189 -12.40 -1.38 -7.84
CA SER A 189 -12.84 -1.12 -9.22
C SER A 189 -11.65 -1.13 -10.18
N PRO A 190 -11.75 -1.84 -11.33
CA PRO A 190 -10.67 -1.88 -12.31
C PRO A 190 -10.27 -0.48 -12.79
N ASP A 191 -11.23 0.42 -12.97
CA ASP A 191 -11.01 1.79 -13.45
C ASP A 191 -10.22 2.64 -12.43
N THR A 192 -10.41 2.35 -11.15
CA THR A 192 -9.78 3.10 -10.04
C THR A 192 -8.58 2.36 -9.46
N SER A 193 -8.26 1.15 -9.93
CA SER A 193 -7.17 0.31 -9.39
C SER A 193 -5.79 0.97 -9.47
N SER A 194 -5.54 1.80 -10.49
CA SER A 194 -4.30 2.58 -10.65
C SER A 194 -4.33 3.93 -9.92
N SER A 195 -5.47 4.30 -9.32
CA SER A 195 -5.61 5.56 -8.61
C SER A 195 -4.75 5.59 -7.35
N VAL A 196 -4.20 6.77 -7.07
CA VAL A 196 -3.49 7.07 -5.81
C VAL A 196 -4.39 6.76 -4.60
N ARG A 197 -5.71 6.95 -4.72
CA ARG A 197 -6.68 6.66 -3.64
C ARG A 197 -6.73 5.16 -3.33
N ALA A 198 -6.87 4.32 -4.35
CA ALA A 198 -6.87 2.86 -4.19
C ALA A 198 -5.55 2.37 -3.57
N SER A 199 -4.41 2.87 -4.08
CA SER A 199 -3.09 2.51 -3.55
C SER A 199 -2.93 2.90 -2.08
N LYS A 200 -3.42 4.07 -1.68
CA LYS A 200 -3.41 4.52 -0.27
C LYS A 200 -4.27 3.63 0.63
N PHE A 201 -5.47 3.28 0.16
CA PHE A 201 -6.38 2.38 0.87
C PHE A 201 -5.73 1.01 1.15
N TRP A 202 -5.20 0.37 0.12
CA TRP A 202 -4.53 -0.93 0.25
C TRP A 202 -3.24 -0.85 1.06
N ALA A 203 -2.45 0.21 0.91
CA ALA A 203 -1.25 0.42 1.71
C ALA A 203 -1.58 0.59 3.20
N ALA A 204 -2.67 1.29 3.54
CA ALA A 204 -3.13 1.46 4.92
C ALA A 204 -3.47 0.09 5.54
N ILE A 205 -4.39 -0.67 4.92
CA ILE A 205 -4.83 -1.99 5.42
C ILE A 205 -3.68 -2.96 5.68
N VAL A 206 -2.67 -2.93 4.81
CA VAL A 206 -1.55 -3.86 4.84
C VAL A 206 -0.40 -3.37 5.72
N THR A 207 -0.48 -2.15 6.24
CA THR A 207 0.59 -1.53 7.03
C THR A 207 1.14 -2.39 8.17
N PRO A 208 0.31 -2.98 9.07
CA PRO A 208 0.85 -3.81 10.15
C PRO A 208 1.63 -5.02 9.62
N MET A 209 1.11 -5.68 8.57
CA MET A 209 1.77 -6.85 7.98
C MET A 209 3.10 -6.48 7.34
N SER A 210 3.16 -5.34 6.63
CA SER A 210 4.41 -4.93 5.98
C SER A 210 5.48 -4.48 6.97
N SER A 211 5.09 -3.78 8.05
CA SER A 211 6.04 -3.39 9.10
C SER A 211 6.62 -4.63 9.80
N MET A 212 5.80 -5.66 10.05
CA MET A 212 6.30 -6.93 10.55
C MET A 212 7.27 -7.63 9.59
N ALA A 213 6.95 -7.66 8.29
CA ALA A 213 7.83 -8.26 7.28
C ALA A 213 9.19 -7.53 7.20
N TRP A 214 9.19 -6.18 7.24
CA TRP A 214 10.42 -5.40 7.32
C TRP A 214 11.21 -5.66 8.60
N CYS A 215 10.54 -5.78 9.76
CA CYS A 215 11.18 -6.17 11.01
C CYS A 215 11.96 -7.49 10.86
N VAL A 216 11.31 -8.53 10.30
CA VAL A 216 11.96 -9.84 10.09
C VAL A 216 13.16 -9.71 9.14
N ILE A 217 13.03 -8.98 8.03
CA ILE A 217 14.14 -8.80 7.08
C ILE A 217 15.34 -8.13 7.76
N TRP A 218 15.13 -7.01 8.46
CA TRP A 218 16.21 -6.30 9.15
C TRP A 218 16.82 -7.12 10.28
N PHE A 219 16.00 -7.89 11.01
CA PHE A 219 16.47 -8.80 12.04
C PHE A 219 17.38 -9.89 11.46
N MET A 220 16.97 -10.52 10.36
CA MET A 220 17.76 -11.55 9.68
C MET A 220 19.06 -10.97 9.10
N LEU A 221 19.02 -9.76 8.54
CA LEU A 221 20.22 -9.06 8.06
C LEU A 221 21.20 -8.75 9.21
N SER A 222 20.70 -8.32 10.38
CA SER A 222 21.52 -8.09 11.57
C SER A 222 22.22 -9.38 12.02
N MET A 223 21.49 -10.50 12.06
CA MET A 223 22.04 -11.83 12.38
C MET A 223 23.05 -12.31 11.35
N PHE A 224 22.80 -12.07 10.06
CA PHE A 224 23.73 -12.45 8.98
C PHE A 224 25.04 -11.68 9.09
N VAL A 225 24.99 -10.36 9.32
CA VAL A 225 26.18 -9.52 9.54
C VAL A 225 26.93 -9.96 10.81
N LEU A 226 26.21 -10.32 11.88
CA LEU A 226 26.84 -10.84 13.10
C LEU A 226 27.58 -12.15 12.84
N ALA A 227 26.95 -13.09 12.13
CA ALA A 227 27.56 -14.38 11.82
C ALA A 227 28.81 -14.23 10.92
N TRP A 228 28.77 -13.29 9.97
CA TRP A 228 29.86 -13.06 9.03
C TRP A 228 31.08 -12.36 9.64
N ASN A 229 30.90 -11.49 10.64
CA ASN A 229 31.98 -10.73 11.28
C ASN A 229 32.72 -11.52 12.37
N THR A 230 32.69 -12.85 12.34
CA THR A 230 33.31 -13.68 13.38
C THR A 230 34.85 -13.72 13.29
N ASP A 231 35.44 -13.40 12.13
CA ASP A 231 36.87 -13.68 11.87
C ASP A 231 37.75 -12.47 11.51
N ASP A 232 37.21 -11.28 11.23
CA ASP A 232 38.01 -10.11 10.77
C ASP A 232 37.70 -8.84 11.59
N VAL A 233 38.44 -8.64 12.68
CA VAL A 233 38.22 -7.57 13.67
C VAL A 233 38.83 -6.23 13.25
N ASP A 234 39.60 -6.18 12.16
CA ASP A 234 40.48 -5.04 11.87
C ASP A 234 40.12 -4.21 10.61
N PHE A 235 39.15 -4.62 9.78
CA PHE A 235 39.06 -4.05 8.42
C PHE A 235 38.34 -2.69 8.30
N LEU A 236 37.60 -2.22 9.31
CA LEU A 236 36.87 -0.95 9.22
C LEU A 236 36.94 -0.14 10.52
N VAL A 237 38.14 0.36 10.85
CA VAL A 237 38.29 1.50 11.76
C VAL A 237 37.81 2.77 11.02
N ALA A 238 36.52 2.85 10.73
CA ALA A 238 35.89 4.09 10.35
C ALA A 238 35.91 5.03 11.56
N SER A 239 36.04 6.34 11.33
CA SER A 239 36.08 7.32 12.41
C SER A 239 34.80 7.23 13.25
N PRO A 240 34.89 6.96 14.57
CA PRO A 240 33.74 6.62 15.42
C PRO A 240 32.64 7.69 15.42
N SER A 241 32.99 8.94 15.13
CA SER A 241 32.06 10.08 15.05
C SER A 241 31.14 10.02 13.82
N PHE A 242 31.65 9.56 12.68
CA PHE A 242 30.89 9.51 11.42
C PHE A 242 29.83 8.41 11.46
N ASP A 243 30.19 7.28 12.04
CA ASP A 243 29.36 6.09 12.19
C ASP A 243 28.08 6.34 13.01
N ILE A 244 28.23 7.02 14.15
CA ILE A 244 27.09 7.36 15.02
C ILE A 244 26.13 8.32 14.29
N THR A 245 26.67 9.29 13.55
CA THR A 245 25.87 10.29 12.85
C THR A 245 25.02 9.66 11.74
N ILE A 246 25.59 8.78 10.91
CA ILE A 246 24.85 8.11 9.84
C ILE A 246 23.73 7.23 10.41
N SER A 247 24.05 6.40 11.41
CA SER A 247 23.07 5.51 12.03
C SER A 247 21.93 6.30 12.68
N GLY A 248 22.26 7.41 13.35
CA GLY A 248 21.28 8.33 13.93
C GLY A 248 20.36 8.95 12.88
N VAL A 249 20.91 9.51 11.80
CA VAL A 249 20.13 10.11 10.70
C VAL A 249 19.23 9.06 10.05
N TRP A 250 19.74 7.85 9.81
CA TRP A 250 18.96 6.74 9.27
C TRP A 250 17.80 6.34 10.19
N ALA A 251 18.07 6.16 11.49
CA ALA A 251 17.05 5.84 12.47
C ALA A 251 15.98 6.94 12.57
N SER A 252 16.37 8.21 12.57
CA SER A 252 15.44 9.34 12.55
C SER A 252 14.56 9.34 11.30
N PHE A 253 15.13 9.04 10.13
CA PHE A 253 14.38 8.92 8.89
C PHE A 253 13.34 7.78 8.97
N LEU A 254 13.72 6.60 9.47
CA LEU A 254 12.80 5.48 9.63
C LEU A 254 11.68 5.78 10.63
N VAL A 255 11.99 6.43 11.76
CA VAL A 255 10.97 6.85 12.74
C VAL A 255 9.98 7.83 12.09
N ALA A 256 10.47 8.85 11.38
CA ALA A 256 9.60 9.80 10.68
C ALA A 256 8.73 9.09 9.63
N PHE A 257 9.30 8.16 8.87
CA PHE A 257 8.59 7.36 7.89
C PHE A 257 7.49 6.50 8.52
N SER A 258 7.79 5.78 9.61
CA SER A 258 6.80 5.00 10.37
C SER A 258 5.67 5.88 10.92
N LEU A 259 6.00 7.05 11.48
CA LEU A 259 4.99 7.99 11.99
C LEU A 259 4.06 8.48 10.87
N ILE A 260 4.59 8.84 9.69
CA ILE A 260 3.78 9.27 8.55
C ILE A 260 2.81 8.16 8.13
N ARG A 261 3.27 6.90 8.10
CA ARG A 261 2.42 5.75 7.78
C ARG A 261 1.33 5.53 8.82
N LEU A 262 1.68 5.59 10.11
CA LEU A 262 0.74 5.43 11.21
C LEU A 262 -0.32 6.54 11.20
N VAL A 263 0.08 7.79 11.01
CA VAL A 263 -0.84 8.93 10.91
C VAL A 263 -1.77 8.76 9.70
N SER A 264 -1.24 8.34 8.55
CA SER A 264 -2.05 8.09 7.35
C SER A 264 -3.09 6.99 7.57
N ALA A 265 -2.71 5.91 8.29
CA ALA A 265 -3.63 4.84 8.67
C ALA A 265 -4.71 5.34 9.64
N ILE A 266 -4.34 6.13 10.64
CA ILE A 266 -5.29 6.72 11.60
C ILE A 266 -6.24 7.69 10.90
N GLN A 267 -5.76 8.55 10.00
CA GLN A 267 -6.60 9.48 9.25
C GLN A 267 -7.67 8.74 8.45
N MET A 268 -7.31 7.64 7.79
CA MET A 268 -8.27 6.80 7.07
C MET A 268 -9.38 6.25 7.99
N LEU A 269 -9.05 5.92 9.23
CA LEU A 269 -10.01 5.46 10.24
C LEU A 269 -10.85 6.59 10.85
N ILE A 270 -10.30 7.81 10.94
CA ILE A 270 -11.01 8.98 11.47
C ILE A 270 -11.99 9.55 10.45
N PHE A 271 -11.58 9.70 9.18
CA PHE A 271 -12.47 10.20 8.12
C PHE A 271 -13.71 9.31 7.95
N ALA A 272 -13.59 8.01 8.23
CA ALA A 272 -14.73 7.08 8.28
C ALA A 272 -15.73 7.35 9.45
N ARG A 273 -15.55 8.42 10.23
CA ARG A 273 -16.45 8.82 11.33
C ARG A 273 -17.31 10.03 10.98
N GLU A 274 -16.77 10.99 10.23
CA GLU A 274 -17.34 12.35 10.17
C GLU A 274 -18.67 12.41 9.40
N ASP A 275 -18.94 11.49 8.46
CA ASP A 275 -20.20 11.52 7.69
C ASP A 275 -21.40 10.86 8.41
N VAL A 276 -21.33 10.63 9.73
CA VAL A 276 -22.41 10.04 10.56
C VAL A 276 -23.10 11.11 11.44
N LEU A 277 -22.59 12.35 11.46
CA LEU A 277 -23.18 13.48 12.17
C LEU A 277 -23.88 14.43 11.21
#